data_AF-A0A401U0A6-F1
#
_entry.id   AF-A0A401U0A6-F1
#
_cell.length_a   1.000
_cell.length_b   1.000
_cell.length_c   1.000
_cell.angle_alpha   90.00
_cell.angle_beta   90.00
_cell.angle_gamma   90.00
#
_symmetry.space_group_name_H-M   'P 1'
#
loop_
_entity.id
_entity.type
_entity.pdbx_description
1 polymer ?
#
loop_
_entity_poly.entity_id
_entity_poly.type
_entity_poly.pdbx_seq_one_letter_code
_entity_poly.pdbx_strand_id
1 'polypeptide(L)'
;MHSFTKDDFQAGAAATGQDDISGNELRILRDLLQLLPAGVTVQDEQGQFILVNEAAASQLQLAASASQPAPVDDRHAANLDMLRSGRPVVLEEVLSCGAAKYVFLTSHRPVQIAGRNLLISTSTDISEQKAFEDQLFRSAYYDELTGLPTRRVIEHRVNDL
;
A
#
# COMPACT_ATOMS: atom_id res chain seq x y z
N MET A 1 -54.91 -20.93 -51.47
CA MET A 1 -54.57 -19.50 -51.63
C MET A 1 -55.02 -18.82 -50.35
N HIS A 2 -54.19 -18.38 -49.42
CA HIS A 2 -52.98 -17.56 -49.54
C HIS A 2 -51.96 -17.89 -48.45
N SER A 3 -50.69 -17.87 -48.84
CA SER A 3 -49.52 -17.85 -47.98
C SER A 3 -49.25 -16.44 -47.45
N PHE A 4 -48.78 -16.33 -46.20
CA PHE A 4 -48.04 -15.20 -45.65
C PHE A 4 -46.94 -15.81 -44.75
N THR A 5 -45.74 -16.08 -45.26
CA THR A 5 -44.55 -15.20 -45.35
C THR A 5 -44.07 -14.62 -44.02
N LYS A 6 -43.09 -15.35 -43.47
CA LYS A 6 -41.87 -14.95 -42.72
C LYS A 6 -41.49 -13.46 -42.78
N ASP A 7 -41.20 -12.87 -41.61
CA ASP A 7 -40.20 -11.82 -41.34
C ASP A 7 -39.99 -11.80 -39.80
N ASP A 8 -38.94 -12.42 -39.27
CA ASP A 8 -37.62 -11.81 -38.99
C ASP A 8 -37.69 -10.50 -38.21
N PHE A 9 -37.63 -10.59 -36.87
CA PHE A 9 -37.01 -9.57 -36.00
C PHE A 9 -36.46 -10.25 -34.73
N GLN A 10 -35.41 -11.04 -34.89
CA GLN A 10 -34.41 -11.23 -33.84
C GLN A 10 -33.28 -10.23 -34.08
N ALA A 11 -33.28 -9.12 -33.34
CA ALA A 11 -32.09 -8.29 -33.13
C ALA A 11 -32.33 -7.35 -31.95
N GLY A 12 -32.01 -7.79 -30.73
CA GLY A 12 -32.12 -6.94 -29.55
C GLY A 12 -31.85 -7.63 -28.24
N ALA A 13 -30.72 -8.35 -28.10
CA ALA A 13 -30.35 -8.94 -26.81
C ALA A 13 -28.86 -9.26 -26.63
N ALA A 14 -27.93 -8.54 -27.29
CA ALA A 14 -26.50 -8.83 -27.16
C ALA A 14 -25.65 -7.72 -26.52
N ALA A 15 -26.13 -6.47 -26.46
CA ALA A 15 -25.32 -5.36 -25.93
C ALA A 15 -25.45 -5.17 -24.40
N THR A 16 -26.58 -5.55 -23.80
CA THR A 16 -26.85 -5.26 -22.38
C THR A 16 -26.18 -6.23 -21.40
N GLY A 17 -25.72 -7.40 -21.85
CA GLY A 17 -25.14 -8.42 -20.97
C GLY A 17 -23.65 -8.22 -20.68
N GLN A 18 -22.89 -7.66 -21.62
CA GLN A 18 -21.43 -7.60 -21.52
C GLN A 18 -20.94 -6.37 -20.73
N ASP A 19 -21.68 -5.26 -20.81
CA ASP A 19 -21.45 -4.07 -19.99
C ASP A 19 -21.80 -4.31 -18.52
N ASP A 20 -22.83 -5.11 -18.23
CA ASP A 20 -23.28 -5.42 -16.88
C ASP A 20 -22.32 -6.39 -16.16
N ILE A 21 -21.78 -7.37 -16.89
CA ILE A 21 -20.72 -8.26 -16.38
C ILE A 21 -19.44 -7.48 -16.08
N SER A 22 -19.00 -6.63 -17.01
CA SER A 22 -17.79 -5.82 -16.83
C SER A 22 -17.94 -4.83 -15.67
N GLY A 23 -19.13 -4.22 -15.53
CA GLY A 23 -19.45 -3.34 -14.40
C GLY A 23 -19.49 -4.06 -13.06
N ASN A 24 -19.96 -5.32 -13.04
CA ASN A 24 -19.97 -6.14 -11.85
C ASN A 24 -18.56 -6.59 -11.43
N GLU A 25 -17.72 -7.00 -12.39
CA GLU A 25 -16.31 -7.35 -12.12
C GLU A 25 -15.52 -6.14 -11.59
N LEU A 26 -15.72 -4.95 -12.15
CA LEU A 26 -15.10 -3.72 -11.65
C LEU A 26 -15.56 -3.36 -10.24
N ARG A 27 -16.83 -3.61 -9.92
CA ARG A 27 -17.38 -3.43 -8.57
C ARG A 27 -16.68 -4.36 -7.58
N ILE A 28 -16.61 -5.65 -7.90
CA ILE A 28 -15.93 -6.64 -7.06
C ILE A 28 -14.46 -6.24 -6.85
N LEU A 29 -13.73 -5.87 -7.90
CA LEU A 29 -12.33 -5.46 -7.77
C LEU A 29 -12.16 -4.23 -6.87
N ARG A 30 -13.03 -3.23 -7.02
CA ARG A 30 -13.02 -2.04 -6.17
C ARG A 30 -13.30 -2.40 -4.72
N ASP A 31 -14.30 -3.24 -4.46
CA ASP A 31 -14.68 -3.62 -3.10
C ASP A 31 -13.56 -4.45 -2.44
N LEU A 32 -12.93 -5.37 -3.19
CA LEU A 32 -11.74 -6.10 -2.74
C LEU A 32 -10.60 -5.16 -2.40
N LEU A 33 -10.30 -4.17 -3.23
CA LEU A 33 -9.25 -3.18 -2.96
C LEU A 33 -9.54 -2.39 -1.68
N GLN A 34 -10.80 -2.06 -1.40
CA GLN A 34 -11.20 -1.36 -0.16
C GLN A 34 -10.98 -2.23 1.08
N LEU A 35 -11.25 -3.54 0.98
CA LEU A 35 -11.11 -4.49 2.09
C LEU A 35 -9.67 -4.95 2.34
N LEU A 36 -8.69 -4.59 1.50
CA LEU A 36 -7.31 -4.96 1.73
C LEU A 36 -6.78 -4.33 3.02
N PRO A 37 -6.11 -5.09 3.91
CA PRO A 37 -5.53 -4.55 5.14
C PRO A 37 -4.33 -3.65 4.87
N ALA A 38 -3.63 -3.87 3.74
CA ALA A 38 -2.58 -2.99 3.28
C ALA A 38 -3.17 -1.74 2.64
N GLY A 39 -2.61 -0.58 2.95
CA GLY A 39 -2.91 0.66 2.26
C GLY A 39 -2.45 0.58 0.81
N VAL A 40 -3.34 0.86 -0.13
CA VAL A 40 -3.04 0.92 -1.56
C VAL A 40 -3.42 2.29 -2.08
N THR A 41 -2.46 2.94 -2.75
CA THR A 41 -2.69 4.18 -3.48
C THR A 41 -2.17 4.09 -4.90
N VAL A 42 -2.81 4.83 -5.80
CA VAL A 42 -2.37 5.01 -7.18
C VAL A 42 -2.32 6.50 -7.45
N GLN A 43 -1.16 6.99 -7.88
CA GLN A 43 -0.97 8.38 -8.29
C GLN A 43 -0.69 8.47 -9.79
N ASP A 44 -1.09 9.58 -10.41
CA ASP A 44 -0.68 9.93 -11.78
C ASP A 44 0.70 10.63 -11.82
N GLU A 45 1.11 11.01 -13.02
CA GLU A 45 2.37 11.74 -13.27
C GLU A 45 2.40 13.15 -12.65
N GLN A 46 1.24 13.66 -12.25
CA GLN A 46 1.07 14.94 -11.58
C GLN A 46 1.01 14.75 -10.05
N GLY A 47 1.21 13.53 -9.54
CA GLY A 47 1.14 13.18 -8.13
C GLY A 47 -0.26 13.18 -7.54
N GLN A 48 -1.30 13.29 -8.36
CA GLN A 48 -2.69 13.26 -7.92
C GLN A 48 -3.13 11.82 -7.66
N PHE A 49 -3.82 11.58 -6.56
CA PHE A 49 -4.36 10.26 -6.25
C PHE A 49 -5.56 9.93 -7.14
N ILE A 50 -5.40 8.92 -7.99
CA ILE A 50 -6.48 8.32 -8.78
C ILE A 50 -7.27 7.31 -7.92
N LEU A 51 -6.57 6.58 -7.06
CA LEU A 51 -7.16 5.59 -6.18
C LEU A 51 -6.51 5.66 -4.80
N VAL A 52 -7.34 5.57 -3.77
CA VAL A 52 -6.96 5.43 -2.37
C VAL A 52 -7.95 4.43 -1.76
N ASN A 53 -7.47 3.32 -1.22
CA ASN A 53 -8.33 2.42 -0.47
C ASN A 53 -8.53 2.89 0.98
N GLU A 54 -9.43 2.25 1.72
CA GLU A 54 -9.78 2.61 3.10
C GLU A 54 -8.57 2.56 4.04
N ALA A 55 -7.74 1.52 3.94
CA ALA A 55 -6.52 1.40 4.73
C ALA A 55 -5.54 2.55 4.44
N ALA A 56 -5.33 2.91 3.17
CA ALA A 56 -4.47 4.03 2.80
C ALA A 56 -5.07 5.39 3.22
N ALA A 57 -6.39 5.57 3.12
CA ALA A 57 -7.04 6.79 3.56
C ALA A 57 -6.84 7.00 5.06
N SER A 58 -6.97 5.94 5.85
CA SER A 58 -6.71 5.94 7.29
C SER A 58 -5.24 6.28 7.60
N GLN A 59 -4.30 5.69 6.86
CA GLN A 59 -2.86 5.99 7.00
C GLN A 59 -2.51 7.45 6.62
N LEU A 60 -3.12 8.00 5.57
CA LEU A 60 -2.90 9.40 5.17
C LEU A 60 -3.44 10.37 6.23
N GLN A 61 -4.59 10.07 6.84
CA GLN A 61 -5.12 10.86 7.97
C GLN A 61 -4.22 10.76 9.21
N LEU A 62 -3.70 9.56 9.49
CA LEU A 62 -2.73 9.33 10.56
C LEU A 62 -1.46 10.15 10.33
N ALA A 63 -0.90 10.11 9.11
CA ALA A 63 0.28 10.87 8.74
C ALA A 63 0.05 12.39 8.84
N ALA A 64 -1.13 12.87 8.44
CA ALA A 64 -1.50 14.28 8.58
C ALA A 64 -1.60 14.73 10.05
N SER A 65 -1.91 13.80 10.96
CA SER A 65 -2.02 14.03 12.41
C SER A 65 -0.70 13.77 13.15
N ALA A 66 0.35 13.34 12.46
CA ALA A 66 1.64 13.02 13.06
C ALA A 66 2.34 14.29 13.58
N SER A 67 3.11 14.16 14.66
CA SER A 67 3.83 15.27 15.29
C SER A 67 4.96 15.84 14.43
N GLN A 68 5.45 15.05 13.48
CA GLN A 68 6.35 15.49 12.41
C GLN A 68 5.78 14.99 11.08
N PRO A 69 4.80 15.71 10.49
CA PRO A 69 4.40 15.42 9.12
C PRO A 69 5.62 15.70 8.24
N ALA A 70 6.01 14.75 7.40
CA ALA A 70 6.85 15.11 6.26
C ALA A 70 6.12 16.21 5.49
N PRO A 71 6.79 17.32 5.11
CA PRO A 71 6.14 18.35 4.31
C PRO A 71 5.49 17.69 3.09
N VAL A 72 4.20 17.95 2.88
CA VAL A 72 3.43 17.34 1.78
C VAL A 72 4.14 17.56 0.44
N ASP A 73 4.80 18.71 0.29
CA ASP A 73 5.61 19.08 -0.88
C ASP A 73 6.87 18.21 -1.05
N ASP A 74 7.56 17.84 0.04
CA ASP A 74 8.74 16.99 -0.03
C ASP A 74 8.38 15.56 -0.44
N ARG A 75 7.26 15.04 0.08
CA ARG A 75 6.78 13.70 -0.30
C ARG A 75 6.28 13.68 -1.74
N HIS A 76 5.62 14.74 -2.18
CA HIS A 76 5.20 14.87 -3.57
C HIS A 76 6.41 14.92 -4.53
N ALA A 77 7.43 15.71 -4.21
CA ALA A 77 8.64 15.80 -5.03
C ALA A 77 9.36 14.44 -5.12
N ALA A 78 9.50 13.73 -4.00
CA ALA A 78 10.09 12.39 -3.96
C ALA A 78 9.32 11.39 -4.83
N ASN A 79 7.99 11.37 -4.74
CA ASN A 79 7.15 10.48 -5.54
C ASN A 79 7.27 10.75 -7.05
N LEU A 80 7.34 12.03 -7.44
CA LEU A 80 7.54 12.41 -8.84
C LEU A 80 8.92 11.98 -9.36
N ASP A 81 9.98 12.17 -8.57
CA ASP A 81 11.31 11.73 -8.94
C ASP A 81 11.39 10.21 -9.06
N MET A 82 10.68 9.47 -8.19
CA MET A 82 10.58 8.02 -8.29
C MET A 82 9.86 7.58 -9.57
N LEU A 83 8.77 8.26 -9.94
CA LEU A 83 8.07 8.02 -11.19
C LEU A 83 8.95 8.29 -12.42
N ARG A 84 9.77 9.35 -12.38
CA ARG A 84 10.76 9.66 -13.43
C ARG A 84 11.91 8.66 -13.49
N SER A 85 12.36 8.17 -12.34
CA SER A 85 13.48 7.22 -12.25
C SER A 85 13.12 5.82 -12.79
N GLY A 86 11.82 5.48 -12.78
CA GLY A 86 11.32 4.16 -13.18
C GLY A 86 11.73 3.02 -12.25
N ARG A 87 12.36 3.30 -11.10
CA ARG A 87 12.85 2.27 -10.17
C ARG A 87 11.87 2.06 -9.03
N PRO A 88 11.55 0.80 -8.68
CA PRO A 88 10.80 0.52 -7.48
C PRO A 88 11.65 0.84 -6.24
N VAL A 89 11.03 1.38 -5.20
CA VAL A 89 11.68 1.66 -3.92
C VAL A 89 10.82 1.08 -2.82
N VAL A 90 11.48 0.48 -1.83
CA VAL A 90 10.86 -0.01 -0.61
C VAL A 90 11.57 0.62 0.56
N LEU A 91 10.81 1.17 1.51
CA LEU A 91 11.34 1.88 2.67
C LEU A 91 10.44 1.69 3.88
N GLU A 92 11.01 1.87 5.07
CA GLU A 92 10.27 1.91 6.33
C GLU A 92 9.95 3.36 6.69
N GLU A 93 8.67 3.68 6.85
CA GLU A 93 8.18 4.98 7.30
C GLU A 93 7.82 4.90 8.78
N VAL A 94 8.44 5.76 9.59
CA VAL A 94 8.11 5.85 11.01
C VAL A 94 7.19 7.06 11.21
N LEU A 95 5.97 6.82 11.67
CA LEU A 95 5.01 7.86 12.02
C LEU A 95 4.84 7.90 13.54
N SER A 96 4.94 9.10 14.12
CA SER A 96 4.71 9.32 15.55
C SER A 96 3.48 10.19 15.73
N CYS A 97 2.44 9.63 16.34
CA CYS A 97 1.17 10.30 16.62
C CYS A 97 0.99 10.39 18.14
N GLY A 98 1.42 11.52 18.73
CA GLY A 98 1.44 11.66 20.18
C GLY A 98 2.39 10.66 20.83
N ALA A 99 1.85 9.78 21.69
CA ALA A 99 2.63 8.73 22.34
C ALA A 99 2.73 7.43 21.52
N ALA A 100 1.91 7.26 20.47
CA ALA A 100 1.91 6.07 19.63
C ALA A 100 2.95 6.21 18.51
N LYS A 101 3.72 5.13 18.30
CA LYS A 101 4.67 5.01 17.19
C LYS A 101 4.20 3.91 16.25
N TYR A 102 4.06 4.26 14.99
CA TYR A 102 3.74 3.36 13.90
C TYR A 102 4.93 3.20 12.97
N VAL A 103 5.14 2.00 12.45
CA VAL A 103 6.15 1.68 11.45
C VAL A 103 5.44 1.05 10.26
N PHE A 104 5.49 1.73 9.12
CA PHE A 104 4.90 1.26 7.87
C PHE A 104 6.00 0.80 6.92
N LEU A 105 5.83 -0.37 6.31
CA LEU A 105 6.63 -0.81 5.19
C LEU A 105 5.95 -0.36 3.91
N THR A 106 6.53 0.64 3.25
CA THR A 106 5.95 1.25 2.04
C THR A 106 6.78 0.89 0.82
N SER A 107 6.13 0.33 -0.19
CA SER A 107 6.71 0.02 -1.49
C SER A 107 6.05 0.89 -2.55
N HIS A 108 6.85 1.64 -3.28
CA HIS A 108 6.43 2.45 -4.42
C HIS A 108 6.91 1.78 -5.72
N ARG A 109 6.00 1.58 -6.67
CA ARG A 109 6.28 0.99 -7.97
C ARG A 109 5.75 1.86 -9.09
N PRO A 110 6.62 2.47 -9.90
CA PRO A 110 6.19 3.12 -11.13
C PRO A 110 5.79 2.05 -12.14
N VAL A 111 4.63 2.21 -12.76
CA VAL A 111 4.08 1.29 -13.77
C VAL A 111 3.46 2.08 -14.91
N GLN A 112 3.41 1.48 -16.10
CA GLN A 112 2.66 2.03 -17.22
C GLN A 112 1.46 1.15 -17.49
N ILE A 113 0.25 1.69 -17.34
CA ILE A 113 -1.01 0.98 -17.56
C ILE A 113 -1.86 1.81 -18.51
N ALA A 114 -2.35 1.18 -19.58
CA ALA A 114 -3.17 1.84 -20.60
C ALA A 114 -2.55 3.14 -21.15
N GLY A 115 -1.21 3.17 -21.29
CA GLY A 115 -0.47 4.34 -21.80
C GLY A 115 -0.29 5.49 -20.81
N ARG A 116 -0.64 5.31 -19.53
CA ARG A 116 -0.44 6.30 -18.47
C ARG A 116 0.66 5.83 -17.52
N ASN A 117 1.60 6.70 -17.15
CA ASN A 117 2.54 6.36 -16.09
C ASN A 117 1.87 6.64 -14.74
N LEU A 118 1.91 5.63 -13.87
CA LEU A 118 1.25 5.63 -12.57
C LEU A 118 2.26 5.21 -11.51
N LEU A 119 2.12 5.75 -10.31
CA LEU A 119 2.84 5.27 -9.13
C LEU A 119 1.88 4.47 -8.25
N ILE A 120 2.11 3.15 -8.16
CA ILE A 120 1.39 2.30 -7.21
C ILE A 120 2.19 2.28 -5.91
N SER A 121 1.55 2.65 -4.81
CA SER A 121 2.17 2.56 -3.48
C SER A 121 1.37 1.64 -2.59
N THR A 122 2.05 0.65 -2.00
CA THR A 122 1.48 -0.26 -1.01
C THR A 122 2.15 -0.04 0.33
N SER A 123 1.38 0.09 1.40
CA SER A 123 1.85 0.41 2.74
C SER A 123 1.23 -0.54 3.76
N THR A 124 2.06 -1.29 4.45
CA THR A 124 1.63 -2.25 5.47
C THR A 124 2.15 -1.83 6.83
N ASP A 125 1.28 -1.81 7.83
CA ASP A 125 1.69 -1.59 9.22
C ASP A 125 2.46 -2.80 9.72
N ILE A 126 3.72 -2.59 10.12
CA ILE A 126 4.61 -3.60 10.69
C ILE A 126 4.99 -3.26 12.13
N SER A 127 4.24 -2.37 12.80
CA SER A 127 4.53 -1.92 14.16
C SER A 127 4.56 -3.06 15.17
N GLU A 128 3.55 -3.94 15.11
CA GLU A 128 3.50 -5.12 15.99
C GLU A 128 4.65 -6.08 15.69
N GLN A 129 4.98 -6.28 14.42
CA GLN A 129 6.10 -7.12 14.01
C GLN A 129 7.42 -6.56 14.57
N LYS A 130 7.66 -5.25 14.41
CA LYS A 130 8.86 -4.60 14.95
C LYS A 130 8.93 -4.65 16.48
N ALA A 131 7.80 -4.47 17.17
CA ALA A 131 7.74 -4.59 18.63
C ALA A 131 8.09 -6.02 19.09
N PHE A 132 7.64 -7.03 18.36
CA PHE A 132 7.97 -8.42 18.63
C PHE A 132 9.44 -8.75 18.32
N GLU A 133 9.97 -8.25 17.20
CA GLU A 133 11.40 -8.37 16.86
C GLU A 133 12.29 -7.72 17.95
N ASP A 134 11.91 -6.53 18.44
CA ASP A 134 12.62 -5.84 19.52
C ASP A 134 12.55 -6.62 20.84
N GLN A 135 11.40 -7.24 21.14
CA GLN A 135 11.24 -8.09 22.33
C GLN A 135 12.10 -9.35 22.23
N LEU A 136 12.12 -10.01 21.07
CA LEU A 136 12.98 -11.18 20.81
C LEU A 136 14.47 -10.82 20.90
N PHE A 137 14.86 -9.67 20.35
CA PHE A 137 16.23 -9.19 20.46
C PHE A 137 16.60 -8.95 21.94
N ARG A 138 15.71 -8.30 22.70
CA ARG A 138 15.94 -8.07 24.12
C ARG A 138 16.05 -9.36 24.92
N SER A 139 15.18 -10.34 24.73
CA SER A 139 15.23 -11.59 25.51
C SER A 139 16.42 -12.49 25.15
N ALA A 140 16.90 -12.45 23.90
CA ALA A 140 18.07 -13.24 23.47
C ALA A 140 19.40 -12.65 23.96
N TYR A 141 19.47 -11.31 24.07
CA TYR A 141 20.72 -10.59 24.31
C TYR A 141 20.79 -9.86 25.64
N TYR A 142 19.68 -9.72 26.37
CA TYR A 142 19.63 -9.11 27.69
C TYR A 142 18.92 -10.05 28.66
N ASP A 143 19.47 -10.16 29.87
CA ASP A 143 18.87 -10.94 30.95
C ASP A 143 17.64 -10.18 31.51
N GLU A 144 16.47 -10.81 31.49
CA GLU A 144 15.19 -10.17 31.85
C GLU A 144 15.12 -9.72 33.32
N LEU A 145 15.96 -10.25 34.21
CA LEU A 145 15.97 -9.90 35.64
C LEU A 145 16.88 -8.71 35.96
N THR A 146 17.87 -8.42 35.10
CA THR A 146 18.91 -7.42 35.37
C THR A 146 19.04 -6.34 34.29
N GLY A 147 18.47 -6.54 33.10
CA GLY A 147 18.63 -5.64 31.95
C GLY A 147 20.06 -5.55 31.42
N LEU A 148 20.96 -6.43 31.88
CA LEU A 148 22.35 -6.47 31.46
C LEU A 148 22.53 -7.38 30.25
N PRO A 149 23.47 -7.06 29.33
CA PRO A 149 23.73 -7.89 28.17
C PRO A 149 24.22 -9.28 28.59
N THR A 150 23.60 -10.31 28.04
CA THR A 150 23.94 -11.71 28.28
C THR A 150 25.37 -11.98 27.82
N ARG A 151 26.09 -12.90 28.50
CA ARG A 151 27.51 -13.24 28.25
C ARG A 151 27.89 -13.39 26.77
N ARG A 152 26.98 -13.89 25.92
CA ARG A 152 27.16 -14.00 24.46
C ARG A 152 27.39 -12.66 23.74
N VAL A 153 26.75 -11.56 24.17
CA VAL A 153 26.95 -10.20 23.62
C VAL A 153 28.34 -9.67 23.97
N ILE A 154 28.80 -9.96 25.19
CA ILE A 154 30.12 -9.57 25.68
C ILE A 154 31.19 -10.32 24.90
N GLU A 155 31.02 -11.62 24.69
CA GLU A 155 31.95 -12.46 23.93
C GLU A 155 32.02 -12.05 22.44
N HIS A 156 30.89 -11.71 21.79
CA HIS A 156 30.89 -11.22 20.40
C HIS A 156 31.63 -9.89 20.25
N ARG A 157 31.45 -8.93 21.17
CA ARG A 157 32.16 -7.63 21.12
C ARG A 157 33.65 -7.73 21.44
N VAL A 158 34.07 -8.72 22.22
CA VAL A 158 35.49 -8.94 22.53
C VAL A 158 36.22 -9.62 21.37
N ASN A 159 35.50 -10.38 20.53
CA ASN A 159 36.08 -11.07 19.38
C ASN A 159 36.09 -10.23 18.07
N ASP A 160 35.34 -9.12 18.04
CA ASP A 160 35.32 -8.13 16.95
C ASP A 160 36.39 -7.00 17.13
N LEU A 161 37.30 -7.15 18.10
CA LEU A 161 38.49 -6.29 18.33
C LEU A 161 39.76 -7.03 17.89
#